data_AF-A0A556C3L9-F1
#
_entry.id   AF-A0A556C3L9-F1
#
_cell.length_a   1.000
_cell.length_b   1.000
_cell.length_c   1.000
_cell.angle_alpha   90.00
_cell.angle_beta   90.00
_cell.angle_gamma   90.00
#
_symmetry.space_group_name_H-M   'P 1'
#
loop_
_entity.id
_entity.type
_entity.pdbx_description
1 polymer ?
#
loop_
_entity_poly.entity_id
_entity_poly.type
_entity_poly.pdbx_seq_one_letter_code
_entity_poly.pdbx_strand_id
1 'polypeptide(L)'
;MMTDVNEWLKERRRIHDAATEGPWEWQSQSMPAMNGAAWNLRRADAPGIKMSVSEYQHGPGNADAIVDAHNNLPALLTAVEKVLELHEPINGLVGDPSHWECNVCGDERGPKPYPCPTVRAIEGATK
;
A
#
# COMPACT_ATOMS: atom_id res chain seq x y z
N MET A 1 1.60 -19.92 -6.44
CA MET A 1 2.19 -18.57 -6.33
C MET A 1 1.59 -17.77 -7.48
N MET A 2 0.89 -16.66 -7.21
CA MET A 2 0.37 -15.82 -8.30
C MET A 2 1.56 -15.16 -8.99
N THR A 3 1.76 -15.48 -10.27
CA THR A 3 2.89 -15.02 -11.08
C THR A 3 2.60 -13.74 -11.85
N ASP A 4 1.34 -13.29 -11.87
CA ASP A 4 0.93 -12.03 -12.49
C ASP A 4 0.80 -10.94 -11.43
N VAL A 5 1.60 -9.88 -11.57
CA VAL A 5 1.62 -8.72 -10.68
C VAL A 5 0.28 -7.98 -10.66
N ASN A 6 -0.44 -7.94 -11.80
CA ASN A 6 -1.73 -7.27 -11.88
C ASN A 6 -2.80 -8.03 -11.10
N GLU A 7 -2.81 -9.36 -11.21
CA GLU A 7 -3.71 -10.19 -10.40
C GLU A 7 -3.37 -10.09 -8.91
N TRP A 8 -2.09 -9.99 -8.57
CA TRP A 8 -1.66 -9.77 -7.19
C TRP A 8 -2.15 -8.44 -6.63
N LEU A 9 -2.02 -7.35 -7.39
CA LEU A 9 -2.51 -6.03 -6.99
C LEU A 9 -4.03 -6.01 -6.85
N LYS A 10 -4.78 -6.63 -7.79
CA LYS A 10 -6.24 -6.77 -7.68
C LYS A 10 -6.65 -7.48 -6.39
N GLU A 11 -5.96 -8.57 -6.04
CA GLU A 11 -6.26 -9.31 -4.82
C GLU A 11 -5.91 -8.52 -3.55
N ARG A 12 -4.79 -7.77 -3.55
CA ARG A 12 -4.47 -6.87 -2.43
C ARG A 12 -5.52 -5.77 -2.28
N ARG A 13 -5.92 -5.14 -3.39
CA ARG A 13 -6.99 -4.14 -3.39
C ARG A 13 -8.29 -4.71 -2.83
N ARG A 14 -8.73 -5.88 -3.31
CA ARG A 14 -9.93 -6.57 -2.81
C ARG A 14 -9.90 -6.78 -1.28
N ILE A 15 -8.78 -7.22 -0.73
CA ILE A 15 -8.65 -7.45 0.72
C ILE A 15 -8.73 -6.13 1.49
N HIS A 16 -8.07 -5.08 1.01
CA HIS A 16 -8.02 -3.80 1.71
C HIS A 16 -9.31 -2.98 1.55
N ASP A 17 -9.96 -3.02 0.39
CA ASP A 17 -11.27 -2.42 0.17
C ASP A 17 -12.33 -3.06 1.10
N ALA A 18 -12.29 -4.39 1.28
CA ALA A 18 -13.16 -5.09 2.22
C ALA A 18 -12.90 -4.69 3.70
N ALA A 19 -11.76 -4.07 3.99
CA ALA A 19 -11.33 -3.71 5.32
C ALA A 19 -11.28 -2.19 5.57
N THR A 20 -11.76 -1.33 4.64
CA THR A 20 -11.55 0.14 4.67
C THR A 20 -12.84 0.95 4.61
N GLU A 21 -13.82 0.65 5.46
CA GLU A 21 -14.93 1.58 5.66
C GLU A 21 -14.51 2.77 6.54
N GLY A 22 -13.68 3.69 6.04
CA GLY A 22 -13.40 4.98 6.70
C GLY A 22 -12.05 5.06 7.44
N PRO A 23 -11.67 6.26 7.92
CA PRO A 23 -10.38 6.48 8.56
C PRO A 23 -10.27 5.65 9.83
N TRP A 24 -9.17 4.90 9.95
CA TRP A 24 -8.89 4.06 11.11
C TRP A 24 -8.12 4.83 12.17
N GLU A 25 -8.42 4.55 13.42
CA GLU A 25 -7.67 5.01 14.58
C GLU A 25 -7.61 3.91 15.65
N TRP A 26 -6.74 4.07 16.63
CA TRP A 26 -6.70 3.19 17.79
C TRP A 26 -6.89 3.98 19.09
N GLN A 27 -7.50 3.33 20.09
CA GLN A 27 -7.62 3.87 21.44
C GLN A 27 -7.09 2.84 22.46
N SER A 28 -6.34 3.32 23.45
CA SER A 28 -5.98 2.50 24.60
C SER A 28 -7.16 2.33 25.54
N GLN A 29 -7.38 1.10 25.98
CA GLN A 29 -8.34 0.79 27.03
C GLN A 29 -7.64 -0.03 28.11
N SER A 30 -7.71 0.44 29.35
CA SER A 30 -7.26 -0.35 30.49
C SER A 30 -8.12 -1.61 30.61
N MET A 31 -7.48 -2.77 30.72
CA MET A 31 -8.12 -4.07 30.90
C MET A 31 -7.68 -4.67 32.25
N PRO A 32 -8.31 -4.26 33.37
CA PRO A 32 -7.90 -4.68 34.71
C PRO A 32 -7.91 -6.22 34.89
N ALA A 33 -8.81 -6.91 34.19
CA ALA A 33 -8.93 -8.36 34.24
C ALA A 33 -7.78 -9.11 33.54
N MET A 34 -6.94 -8.42 32.75
CA MET A 34 -5.84 -9.01 31.98
C MET A 34 -4.46 -8.49 32.40
N ASN A 35 -4.35 -7.73 33.51
CA ASN A 35 -3.11 -7.07 33.94
C ASN A 35 -2.40 -6.33 32.78
N GLY A 36 -3.15 -5.55 31.99
CA GLY A 36 -2.58 -4.78 30.90
C GLY A 36 -3.55 -3.86 30.17
N ALA A 37 -3.09 -3.30 29.05
CA ALA A 37 -3.87 -2.50 28.11
C ALA A 37 -4.31 -3.33 26.89
N ALA A 38 -5.48 -3.01 26.35
CA ALA A 38 -5.87 -3.36 25.00
C ALA A 38 -5.83 -2.11 24.12
N TRP A 39 -5.34 -2.29 22.90
CA TRP A 39 -5.34 -1.28 21.85
C TRP A 39 -6.47 -1.62 20.89
N ASN A 40 -7.55 -0.86 20.98
CA ASN A 40 -8.74 -1.09 20.20
C ASN A 40 -8.66 -0.30 18.91
N LEU A 41 -8.60 -1.01 17.78
CA LEU A 41 -8.76 -0.39 16.47
C LEU A 41 -10.25 -0.18 16.19
N ARG A 42 -10.55 1.01 15.72
CA ARG A 42 -11.89 1.42 15.35
C ARG A 42 -11.85 2.36 14.16
N ARG A 43 -13.04 2.60 13.61
CA ARG A 43 -13.27 3.71 12.71
C ARG A 43 -13.36 5.00 13.52
N ALA A 44 -12.75 6.07 13.02
CA ALA A 44 -12.91 7.40 13.62
C ALA A 44 -14.34 7.94 13.47
N ASP A 45 -15.11 7.48 12.48
CA ASP A 45 -16.45 7.97 12.16
C ASP A 45 -17.61 7.06 12.62
N ALA A 46 -17.32 5.90 13.23
CA ALA A 46 -18.35 4.98 13.70
C ALA A 46 -18.03 4.44 15.11
N PRO A 47 -18.99 4.50 16.05
CA PRO A 47 -18.79 3.93 17.38
C PRO A 47 -18.74 2.39 17.31
N GLY A 48 -17.67 1.81 17.87
CA GLY A 48 -17.54 0.36 18.03
C GLY A 48 -16.10 -0.12 17.83
N ILE A 49 -15.66 -1.04 18.68
CA ILE A 49 -14.38 -1.73 18.54
C ILE A 49 -14.51 -2.70 17.36
N LYS A 50 -13.61 -2.59 16.37
CA LYS A 50 -13.55 -3.53 15.24
C LYS A 50 -12.53 -4.64 15.48
N MET A 51 -11.48 -4.33 16.25
CA MET A 51 -10.41 -5.26 16.58
C MET A 51 -9.73 -4.82 17.88
N SER A 52 -9.29 -5.76 18.71
CA SER A 52 -8.50 -5.48 19.90
C SER A 52 -7.16 -6.19 19.81
N VAL A 53 -6.08 -5.46 20.04
CA VAL A 53 -4.72 -6.00 20.14
C VAL A 53 -4.29 -5.86 21.60
N SER A 54 -3.94 -6.95 22.28
CA SER A 54 -3.54 -6.90 23.69
C SER A 54 -2.05 -6.63 23.87
N GLU A 55 -1.72 -5.95 24.97
CA GLU A 55 -0.36 -5.61 25.40
C GLU A 55 0.55 -6.84 25.55
N TYR A 56 -0.01 -8.03 25.83
CA TYR A 56 0.76 -9.24 26.06
C TYR A 56 1.55 -9.75 24.84
N GLN A 57 1.26 -9.25 23.63
CA GLN A 57 1.92 -9.73 22.42
C GLN A 57 2.49 -8.62 21.52
N HIS A 58 1.94 -7.39 21.52
CA HIS A 58 2.11 -6.53 20.35
C HIS A 58 2.26 -5.00 20.57
N GLY A 59 2.00 -4.46 21.77
CA GLY A 59 2.28 -3.05 22.11
C GLY A 59 1.61 -1.98 21.20
N PRO A 60 1.88 -0.67 21.45
CA PRO A 60 1.32 0.42 20.64
C PRO A 60 1.88 0.46 19.20
N GLY A 61 3.11 0.02 18.98
CA GLY A 61 3.73 0.04 17.64
C GLY A 61 3.01 -0.81 16.60
N ASN A 62 2.40 -1.95 17.00
CA ASN A 62 1.60 -2.74 16.07
C ASN A 62 0.24 -2.09 15.79
N ALA A 63 -0.34 -1.37 16.75
CA ALA A 63 -1.57 -0.61 16.52
C ALA A 63 -1.32 0.52 15.52
N ASP A 64 -0.20 1.24 15.66
CA ASP A 64 0.24 2.26 14.68
C ASP A 64 0.45 1.65 13.30
N ALA A 65 1.16 0.52 13.19
CA ALA A 65 1.43 -0.14 11.91
C ALA A 65 0.15 -0.61 11.20
N ILE A 66 -0.84 -1.13 11.95
CA ILE A 66 -2.11 -1.56 11.36
C ILE A 66 -2.93 -0.34 10.91
N VAL A 67 -3.02 0.73 11.73
CA VAL A 67 -3.71 1.97 11.35
C VAL A 67 -3.06 2.60 10.10
N ASP A 68 -1.73 2.67 10.06
CA ASP A 68 -0.99 3.16 8.89
C ASP A 68 -1.30 2.33 7.64
N ALA A 69 -1.27 1.00 7.73
CA ALA A 69 -1.57 0.13 6.60
C ALA A 69 -3.00 0.33 6.08
N HIS A 70 -3.99 0.51 6.95
CA HIS A 70 -5.37 0.78 6.52
C HIS A 70 -5.52 2.13 5.82
N ASN A 71 -4.78 3.15 6.24
CA ASN A 71 -4.90 4.50 5.70
C ASN A 71 -4.02 4.73 4.46
N ASN A 72 -2.83 4.12 4.39
CA ASN A 72 -1.82 4.42 3.37
C ASN A 72 -1.62 3.32 2.33
N LEU A 73 -1.95 2.06 2.62
CA LEU A 73 -1.79 1.01 1.62
C LEU A 73 -2.67 1.21 0.36
N PRO A 74 -3.92 1.71 0.43
CA PRO A 74 -4.68 2.01 -0.78
C PRO A 74 -3.99 3.02 -1.70
N ALA A 75 -3.33 4.05 -1.14
CA ALA A 75 -2.53 5.00 -1.89
C ALA A 75 -1.30 4.34 -2.51
N LEU A 76 -0.59 3.48 -1.75
CA LEU A 76 0.55 2.71 -2.26
C LEU A 76 0.15 1.78 -3.42
N LEU A 77 -0.97 1.06 -3.31
CA LEU A 77 -1.48 0.19 -4.38
C LEU A 77 -1.79 1.02 -5.64
N THR A 78 -2.40 2.19 -5.47
CA THR A 78 -2.67 3.12 -6.57
C THR A 78 -1.38 3.61 -7.22
N ALA A 79 -0.35 3.92 -6.44
CA ALA A 79 0.95 4.32 -6.96
C ALA A 79 1.59 3.22 -7.83
N VAL A 80 1.56 1.97 -7.36
CA VAL A 80 2.10 0.83 -8.12
C VAL A 80 1.31 0.61 -9.41
N GLU A 81 -0.02 0.66 -9.36
CA GLU A 81 -0.88 0.56 -10.55
C GLU A 81 -0.54 1.65 -11.59
N LYS A 82 -0.36 2.91 -11.15
CA LYS A 82 0.04 4.00 -12.04
C LYS A 82 1.43 3.81 -12.64
N VAL A 83 2.37 3.22 -11.91
CA VAL A 83 3.67 2.87 -12.47
C VAL A 83 3.51 1.77 -13.54
N LEU A 84 2.70 0.74 -13.30
CA LEU A 84 2.49 -0.33 -14.26
C LEU A 84 1.72 0.13 -15.51
N GLU A 85 0.78 1.08 -15.39
CA GLU A 85 0.13 1.73 -16.53
C GLU A 85 1.15 2.45 -17.43
N LEU A 86 2.22 2.99 -16.84
CA LEU A 86 3.29 3.65 -17.60
C LEU A 86 4.27 2.65 -18.23
N HIS A 87 4.51 1.51 -17.58
CA HIS A 87 5.56 0.56 -17.97
C HIS A 87 4.94 -0.71 -18.54
N GLU A 88 4.58 -0.66 -19.82
CA GLU A 88 4.13 -1.87 -20.51
C GLU A 88 5.31 -2.81 -20.82
N PRO A 89 5.13 -4.13 -20.63
CA PRO A 89 6.07 -5.12 -21.14
C PRO A 89 6.24 -4.95 -22.65
N ILE A 90 7.48 -4.94 -23.13
CA ILE A 90 7.74 -4.84 -24.56
C ILE A 90 7.35 -6.19 -25.22
N ASN A 91 6.15 -6.26 -25.77
CA ASN A 91 5.66 -7.46 -26.45
C ASN A 91 6.26 -7.58 -27.86
N GLY A 92 6.83 -8.75 -28.17
CA GLY A 92 7.16 -9.14 -29.54
C GLY A 92 8.56 -8.77 -30.05
N LEU A 93 9.48 -8.33 -29.19
CA LEU A 93 10.87 -8.11 -29.61
C LEU A 93 11.71 -9.38 -29.46
N VAL A 94 12.29 -9.82 -30.57
CA VAL A 94 13.36 -10.82 -30.62
C VAL A 94 14.69 -10.09 -30.40
N GLY A 95 15.31 -10.24 -29.22
CA GLY A 95 16.57 -9.57 -28.89
C GLY A 95 17.01 -9.81 -27.44
N ASP A 96 18.20 -9.31 -27.09
CA ASP A 96 18.77 -9.42 -25.74
C ASP A 96 18.00 -8.50 -24.75
N PRO A 97 17.33 -9.06 -23.72
CA PRO A 97 16.57 -8.29 -22.73
C PRO A 97 17.41 -7.30 -21.91
N SER A 98 18.74 -7.44 -21.89
CA SER A 98 19.64 -6.55 -21.16
C SER A 98 19.73 -5.13 -21.74
N HIS A 99 19.22 -4.91 -22.96
CA HIS A 99 19.20 -3.61 -23.64
C HIS A 99 17.82 -2.95 -23.69
N TRP A 100 16.82 -3.50 -22.99
CA TRP A 100 15.46 -2.96 -23.01
C TRP A 100 15.32 -1.85 -21.96
N GLU A 101 15.69 -0.64 -22.36
CA GLU A 101 15.36 0.54 -21.58
C GLU A 101 13.87 0.87 -21.75
N CYS A 102 13.18 1.16 -20.65
CA CYS A 102 11.82 1.64 -20.73
C CYS A 102 11.82 3.05 -21.33
N ASN A 103 11.11 3.23 -22.46
CA ASN A 103 11.00 4.52 -23.16
C ASN A 103 10.39 5.64 -22.29
N VAL A 104 9.73 5.27 -21.18
CA VAL A 104 9.21 6.21 -20.18
C VAL A 104 10.33 6.78 -19.30
N CYS A 105 11.37 6.00 -19.05
CA CYS A 105 12.50 6.36 -18.19
C CYS A 105 13.66 7.02 -18.96
N GLY A 106 13.82 6.70 -20.25
CA GLY A 106 14.83 7.27 -21.13
C GLY A 106 14.47 7.06 -22.60
N ASP A 107 15.15 7.73 -23.50
CA ASP A 107 15.07 7.44 -24.94
C ASP A 107 16.47 7.59 -25.58
N GLU A 108 16.55 7.60 -26.91
CA GLU A 108 17.83 7.76 -27.63
C GLU A 108 18.62 9.03 -27.25
N ARG A 109 17.99 10.00 -26.58
CA ARG A 109 18.60 11.23 -26.07
C ARG A 109 19.10 11.10 -24.62
N GLY A 110 18.94 9.92 -24.02
CA GLY A 110 19.32 9.62 -22.63
C GLY A 110 18.14 9.62 -21.65
N PRO A 111 18.42 9.60 -20.33
CA PRO A 111 17.40 9.51 -19.30
C PRO A 111 16.50 10.76 -19.26
N LYS A 112 15.22 10.58 -18.90
CA LYS A 112 14.30 11.71 -18.70
C LYS A 112 14.71 12.53 -17.46
N PRO A 113 14.52 13.86 -17.48
CA PRO A 113 14.86 14.72 -16.35
C PRO A 113 14.02 14.41 -15.11
N TYR A 114 14.61 14.61 -13.94
CA TYR A 114 13.93 14.45 -12.65
C TYR A 114 13.04 15.68 -12.32
N PRO A 115 11.83 15.49 -11.74
CA PRO A 115 11.17 14.21 -11.49
C PRO A 115 10.67 13.60 -12.81
N CYS A 116 11.05 12.33 -13.04
CA CYS A 116 10.67 11.57 -14.24
C CYS A 116 9.18 11.17 -14.17
N PRO A 117 8.58 10.70 -15.28
CA PRO A 117 7.15 10.33 -15.30
C PRO A 117 6.75 9.33 -14.21
N THR A 118 7.62 8.37 -13.89
CA THR A 118 7.42 7.39 -12.81
C THR A 118 7.31 8.06 -11.44
N VAL A 119 8.23 8.98 -11.12
CA VAL A 119 8.20 9.73 -9.84
C VAL A 119 6.93 10.57 -9.76
N ARG A 120 6.54 11.24 -10.85
CA ARG A 120 5.31 12.04 -10.89
C ARG A 120 4.05 11.19 -10.69
N ALA A 121 4.03 9.97 -11.24
CA ALA A 121 2.92 9.04 -11.05
C ALA A 121 2.78 8.60 -9.58
N ILE A 122 3.90 8.29 -8.93
CA ILE A 122 3.92 7.95 -7.49
C ILE A 122 3.47 9.15 -6.65
N GLU A 123 4.06 10.32 -6.87
CA GLU A 123 3.70 11.56 -6.16
C GLU A 123 2.24 11.97 -6.34
N GLY A 124 1.63 11.65 -7.49
CA GLY A 124 0.22 11.90 -7.74
C GLY A 124 -0.72 10.95 -6.98
N ALA A 125 -0.25 9.74 -6.65
CA ALA A 125 -1.03 8.72 -5.97
C ALA A 125 -0.90 8.76 -4.43
N THR A 126 0.12 9.44 -3.91
CA THR A 126 0.41 9.54 -2.46
C THR A 126 0.12 10.90 -1.85
N LYS A 127 -0.46 11.83 -2.62
CA LYS A 127 -0.98 13.13 -2.16
C LYS A 127 -2.45 13.02 -1.78
#